data_AF-A0A8X6HVY5-F1
#
_entry.id   AF-A0A8X6HVY5-F1
#
_cell.length_a   1.000
_cell.length_b   1.000
_cell.length_c   1.000
_cell.angle_alpha   90.00
_cell.angle_beta   90.00
_cell.angle_gamma   90.00
#
_symmetry.space_group_name_H-M   'P 1'
#
loop_
_entity.id
_entity.type
_entity.pdbx_description
1 polymer ?
#
loop_
_entity_poly.entity_id
_entity_poly.type
_entity_poly.pdbx_seq_one_letter_code
_entity_poly.pdbx_strand_id
1 'polypeptide(L)'
;MFLKISIILLALVLGAHALNPSEKKDFSVQNRVGSKKVTKWTSVVKSFRHLVDSFLSKNLKNLYKLSKESNVSSHCQSALIEAAFAIRNFEEWSVRMADASGKLPGGVLEGTILDFGSYEECLRIRVNDTSTGKERFRGRYCMIGYQSPLLAPLNQKTPNGKDYIDAYGKPPKWIGRLMAKSGPYLTRTAFWFGTCVPSACSDDDVKQISSSVSKPLGLNVKLAGCEIDEPLIWPASAVISVCVLCILLVICILGTVSDVLIRNLYDNESEPNFVLLQVLRAFSLYTNTKKLFAISSNKDTLGCFHGIRFFSAVWIVLGHTYFFTDTWKYLKYRDALVIDDLFNYYLPAAILENFTIPVGSFFFMSGFLLVYSTWKKLEKSDGKLNVFMFIFHKYWRMTPALALMIAAFLVLPVISSGPLWNSTLDPPINACERHWWTNLLYINNFWDSEDYCLIHTWYLAALMQFHIMGIIILLLSFR
;
A
#
# COMPACT_ATOMS: atom_id res chain seq x y z
N MET A 1 19.23 19.11 8.00
CA MET A 1 20.42 18.73 7.21
C MET A 1 19.99 18.23 5.82
N PHE A 2 19.19 17.16 5.77
CA PHE A 2 18.74 16.48 4.55
C PHE A 2 18.08 17.41 3.52
N LEU A 3 17.15 18.29 3.91
CA LEU A 3 16.57 19.28 2.99
C LEU A 3 17.62 20.21 2.32
N LYS A 4 18.65 20.62 3.07
CA LYS A 4 19.75 21.44 2.51
C LYS A 4 20.62 20.61 1.56
N ILE A 5 20.82 19.33 1.85
CA ILE A 5 21.55 18.40 0.98
C ILE A 5 20.80 18.20 -0.34
N SER A 6 19.48 17.95 -0.29
CA SER A 6 18.67 17.78 -1.50
C SER A 6 18.57 19.04 -2.35
N ILE A 7 18.47 20.24 -1.74
CA ILE A 7 18.54 21.51 -2.49
C ILE A 7 19.89 21.66 -3.21
N ILE A 8 20.98 21.20 -2.57
CA ILE A 8 22.29 21.23 -3.21
C ILE A 8 22.36 20.17 -4.31
N LEU A 9 21.94 18.93 -4.08
CA LEU A 9 21.86 17.89 -5.12
C LEU A 9 21.04 18.36 -6.34
N LEU A 10 19.93 19.06 -6.10
CA LEU A 10 19.16 19.69 -7.17
C LEU A 10 19.97 20.77 -7.90
N ALA A 11 20.66 21.66 -7.17
CA ALA A 11 21.55 22.65 -7.76
C ALA A 11 22.77 22.02 -8.49
N LEU A 12 23.22 20.83 -8.06
CA LEU A 12 24.27 20.03 -8.69
C LEU A 12 23.80 19.44 -10.02
N VAL A 13 22.59 18.86 -10.06
CA VAL A 13 21.96 18.30 -11.26
C VAL A 13 21.62 19.41 -12.27
N LEU A 14 21.02 20.52 -11.81
CA LEU A 14 20.72 21.68 -12.64
C LEU A 14 22.00 22.38 -13.14
N GLY A 15 23.03 22.45 -12.29
CA GLY A 15 24.36 22.93 -12.65
C GLY A 15 25.03 22.06 -13.72
N ALA A 16 24.88 20.73 -13.65
CA ALA A 16 25.38 19.80 -14.66
C ALA A 16 24.66 19.93 -16.01
N HIS A 17 23.38 20.30 -16.02
CA HIS A 17 22.65 20.63 -17.26
C HIS A 17 23.22 21.87 -17.96
N ALA A 18 23.65 22.88 -17.19
CA ALA A 18 24.35 24.06 -17.74
C ALA A 18 25.77 23.73 -18.26
N LEU A 19 26.28 22.52 -18.04
CA LEU A 19 27.59 22.04 -18.48
C LEU A 19 27.52 21.17 -19.75
N ASN A 20 26.33 20.83 -20.27
CA ASN A 20 26.21 20.00 -21.47
C ASN A 20 26.41 20.86 -22.74
N PRO A 21 27.53 20.72 -23.49
CA PRO A 21 27.85 21.62 -24.61
C PRO A 21 27.13 21.26 -25.92
N SER A 22 26.18 20.32 -25.90
CA SER A 22 25.68 19.64 -27.10
C SER A 22 24.47 20.31 -27.78
N GLU A 23 23.83 21.32 -27.19
CA GLU A 23 22.87 22.16 -27.92
C GLU A 23 23.55 23.40 -28.51
N LYS A 24 24.36 23.18 -29.55
CA LYS A 24 24.54 24.19 -30.59
C LYS A 24 23.32 24.08 -31.52
N LYS A 25 22.35 24.99 -31.37
CA LYS A 25 21.47 25.38 -32.49
C LYS A 25 21.43 26.88 -32.61
N ASP A 26 21.57 27.31 -33.85
CA ASP A 26 21.80 28.66 -34.34
C ASP A 26 20.81 29.68 -33.77
N PHE A 27 21.35 30.67 -33.05
CA PHE A 27 20.69 31.97 -32.93
C PHE A 27 21.75 33.05 -33.00
N SER A 28 21.89 33.61 -34.20
CA SER A 28 22.71 34.77 -34.48
C SER A 28 22.08 36.02 -33.86
N VAL A 29 22.52 36.40 -32.66
CA VAL A 29 22.40 37.77 -32.17
C VAL A 29 23.70 38.16 -31.46
N GLN A 30 24.36 39.16 -32.03
CA GLN A 30 25.57 39.80 -31.52
C GLN A 30 25.37 40.45 -30.14
N ASN A 31 26.47 40.58 -29.40
CA ASN A 31 26.74 41.50 -28.27
C ASN A 31 26.47 41.01 -26.84
N ARG A 32 27.46 40.30 -26.28
CA ARG A 32 28.36 40.74 -25.19
C ARG A 32 29.05 39.49 -24.64
N VAL A 33 30.35 39.37 -24.88
CA VAL A 33 31.19 38.31 -24.29
C VAL A 33 31.37 38.61 -22.81
N GLY A 34 30.38 38.25 -22.01
CA GLY A 34 30.59 37.88 -20.61
C GLY A 34 30.94 36.40 -20.61
N SER A 35 32.18 36.06 -20.28
CA SER A 35 32.64 34.69 -20.05
C SER A 35 31.60 33.93 -19.22
N LYS A 36 30.81 33.03 -19.84
CA LYS A 36 30.04 32.01 -19.11
C LYS A 36 31.07 31.13 -18.41
N LYS A 37 31.38 31.47 -17.16
CA LYS A 37 32.32 30.75 -16.32
C LYS A 37 31.69 29.40 -16.02
N VAL A 38 32.03 28.40 -16.83
CA VAL A 38 31.66 27.00 -16.63
C VAL A 38 32.14 26.60 -15.24
N THR A 39 31.22 26.42 -14.30
CA THR A 39 31.55 26.10 -12.90
C THR A 39 32.24 24.75 -12.86
N LYS A 40 33.52 24.71 -12.50
CA LYS A 40 34.26 23.44 -12.38
C LYS A 40 33.68 22.60 -11.23
N TRP A 41 33.59 21.28 -11.42
CA TRP A 41 33.18 20.31 -10.40
C TRP A 41 33.93 20.48 -9.06
N THR A 42 35.20 20.89 -9.11
CA THR A 42 36.00 21.18 -7.91
C THR A 42 35.43 22.34 -7.08
N SER A 43 34.91 23.39 -7.71
CA SER A 43 34.25 24.51 -7.02
C SER A 43 32.95 24.06 -6.37
N VAL A 44 32.23 23.18 -7.05
CA VAL A 44 30.95 22.63 -6.63
C VAL A 44 31.10 21.74 -5.39
N VAL A 45 32.05 20.79 -5.42
CA VAL A 45 32.39 19.96 -4.26
C VAL A 45 32.91 20.80 -3.10
N LYS A 46 33.70 21.85 -3.36
CA LYS A 46 34.19 22.76 -2.32
C LYS A 46 33.03 23.52 -1.64
N SER A 47 32.05 24.00 -2.40
CA SER A 47 30.86 24.65 -1.85
C SER A 47 30.02 23.66 -1.02
N PHE A 48 29.87 22.42 -1.48
CA PHE A 48 29.20 21.37 -0.72
C PHE A 48 29.92 21.10 0.62
N ARG A 49 31.24 20.92 0.59
CA ARG A 49 32.08 20.73 1.78
C ARG A 49 31.91 21.87 2.80
N HIS A 50 31.96 23.12 2.35
CA HIS A 50 31.76 24.27 3.24
C HIS A 50 30.38 24.28 3.92
N LEU A 51 29.33 23.86 3.23
CA LEU A 51 27.98 23.78 3.79
C LEU A 51 27.84 22.65 4.81
N VAL A 52 28.39 21.48 4.49
CA VAL A 52 28.45 20.34 5.43
C VAL A 52 29.28 20.72 6.66
N ASP A 53 30.45 21.33 6.48
CA ASP A 53 31.31 21.79 7.58
C ASP A 53 30.62 22.83 8.45
N SER A 54 29.91 23.79 7.86
CA SER A 54 29.14 24.77 8.63
C SER A 54 28.00 24.11 9.41
N PHE A 55 27.40 23.04 8.91
CA PHE A 55 26.33 22.33 9.60
C PHE A 55 26.88 21.42 10.70
N LEU A 56 27.91 20.63 10.39
CA LEU A 56 28.58 19.74 11.32
C LEU A 56 29.21 20.53 12.45
N SER A 57 30.02 21.57 12.19
CA SER A 57 30.67 22.37 13.26
C SER A 57 29.69 23.01 14.23
N LYS A 58 28.54 23.51 13.74
CA LYS A 58 27.48 24.10 14.58
C LYS A 58 26.78 23.06 15.44
N ASN A 59 26.65 21.83 14.95
CA ASN A 59 25.91 20.77 15.64
C ASN A 59 26.82 19.71 16.27
N LEU A 60 28.15 19.77 16.09
CA LEU A 60 29.08 18.72 16.49
C LEU A 60 29.06 18.50 18.00
N LYS A 61 28.98 19.59 18.77
CA LYS A 61 28.87 19.54 20.23
C LYS A 61 27.57 18.86 20.66
N ASN A 62 26.47 19.13 19.96
CA ASN A 62 25.18 18.48 20.23
C ASN A 62 25.18 17.02 19.77
N LEU A 63 25.77 16.70 18.61
CA LEU A 63 25.89 15.33 18.10
C LEU A 63 26.79 14.47 19.00
N TYR A 64 27.90 15.03 19.48
CA TYR A 64 28.79 14.36 20.42
C TYR A 64 28.13 14.17 21.80
N LYS A 65 27.42 15.19 22.28
CA LYS A 65 26.61 15.09 23.51
C LYS A 65 25.51 14.04 23.38
N LEU A 66 24.77 14.05 22.28
CA LEU A 66 23.73 13.08 21.94
C LEU A 66 24.32 11.66 21.88
N SER A 67 25.44 11.47 21.18
CA SER A 67 26.11 10.17 21.09
C SER A 67 26.60 9.64 22.45
N LYS A 68 26.99 10.52 23.37
CA LYS A 68 27.47 10.15 24.71
C LYS A 68 26.32 9.91 25.70
N GLU A 69 25.21 10.62 25.54
CA GLU A 69 24.02 10.50 26.40
C GLU A 69 23.09 9.36 25.95
N SER A 70 23.16 8.94 24.69
CA SER A 70 22.40 7.80 24.17
C SER A 70 23.15 6.49 24.40
N ASN A 71 22.47 5.48 24.96
CA ASN A 71 23.00 4.12 25.20
C ASN A 71 23.02 3.29 23.89
N VAL A 72 23.64 3.86 22.85
CA VAL A 72 23.71 3.31 21.50
C VAL A 72 24.93 2.40 21.36
N SER A 73 24.79 1.31 20.61
CA SER A 73 25.87 0.35 20.36
C SER A 73 27.11 1.02 19.74
N SER A 74 28.30 0.56 20.13
CA SER A 74 29.58 1.08 19.63
C SER A 74 29.72 0.94 18.11
N HIS A 75 29.18 -0.15 17.54
CA HIS A 75 29.15 -0.40 16.11
C HIS A 75 28.28 0.61 15.35
N CYS A 76 27.07 0.91 15.85
CA CYS A 76 26.21 1.92 15.25
C CYS A 76 26.84 3.32 15.34
N GLN A 77 27.41 3.68 16.49
CA GLN A 77 28.10 4.97 16.66
C GLN A 77 29.24 5.14 15.66
N SER A 78 30.10 4.11 15.51
CA SER A 78 31.20 4.13 14.55
C SER A 78 30.70 4.31 13.12
N ALA A 79 29.66 3.56 12.72
CA ALA A 79 29.10 3.65 11.37
C ALA A 79 28.44 5.01 11.08
N LEU A 80 27.78 5.61 12.08
CA LEU A 80 27.19 6.96 11.94
C LEU A 80 28.25 8.06 11.86
N ILE A 81 29.32 7.94 12.63
CA ILE A 81 30.47 8.86 12.56
C ILE A 81 31.15 8.73 11.19
N GLU A 82 31.37 7.50 10.72
CA GLU A 82 31.88 7.22 9.37
C GLU A 82 30.99 7.86 8.30
N ALA A 83 29.67 7.70 8.38
CA ALA A 83 28.72 8.34 7.48
C ALA A 83 28.85 9.87 7.50
N ALA A 84 29.01 10.48 8.68
CA ALA A 84 29.20 11.93 8.82
C ALA A 84 30.53 12.44 8.22
N PHE A 85 31.61 11.65 8.25
CA PHE A 85 32.86 11.99 7.56
C PHE A 85 32.79 11.73 6.05
N ALA A 86 32.16 10.63 5.64
CA ALA A 86 31.98 10.28 4.24
C ALA A 86 31.10 11.29 3.49
N ILE A 87 30.03 11.79 4.14
CA ILE A 87 29.21 12.85 3.53
C ILE A 87 30.03 14.12 3.36
N ARG A 88 30.86 14.49 4.35
CA ARG A 88 31.80 15.62 4.22
C ARG A 88 32.75 15.44 3.05
N ASN A 89 33.21 14.23 2.79
CA ASN A 89 34.13 13.96 1.69
C ASN A 89 33.45 13.88 0.30
N PHE A 90 32.12 13.94 0.25
CA PHE A 90 31.30 13.74 -0.95
C PHE A 90 31.40 12.30 -1.50
N GLU A 91 31.45 11.32 -0.59
CA GLU A 91 31.42 9.89 -0.96
C GLU A 91 30.00 9.47 -1.37
N GLU A 92 29.92 8.72 -2.48
CA GLU A 92 28.65 8.35 -3.12
C GLU A 92 27.65 7.71 -2.15
N TRP A 93 28.07 6.66 -1.43
CA TRP A 93 27.19 5.88 -0.57
C TRP A 93 26.55 6.75 0.52
N SER A 94 27.31 7.67 1.13
CA SER A 94 26.83 8.50 2.24
C SER A 94 25.94 9.63 1.74
N VAL A 95 26.25 10.19 0.56
CA VAL A 95 25.36 11.16 -0.11
C VAL A 95 24.03 10.49 -0.48
N ARG A 96 24.05 9.25 -0.99
CA ARG A 96 22.85 8.46 -1.30
C ARG A 96 22.06 8.10 -0.05
N MET A 97 22.70 7.79 1.08
CA MET A 97 21.96 7.58 2.35
C MET A 97 21.22 8.84 2.80
N ALA A 98 21.87 9.99 2.68
CA ALA A 98 21.26 11.27 3.04
C ALA A 98 20.15 11.69 2.07
N ASP A 99 20.30 11.39 0.78
CA ASP A 99 19.26 11.63 -0.22
C ASP A 99 18.10 10.63 -0.10
N ALA A 100 18.36 9.38 0.25
CA ALA A 100 17.32 8.38 0.44
C ALA A 100 16.46 8.62 1.69
N SER A 101 16.95 9.40 2.65
CA SER A 101 16.18 9.76 3.84
C SER A 101 15.09 10.78 3.52
N GLY A 102 13.97 10.67 4.23
CA GLY A 102 12.83 11.58 4.20
C GLY A 102 13.18 12.98 4.67
N LYS A 103 12.49 13.96 4.11
CA LYS A 103 12.63 15.40 4.36
C LYS A 103 11.33 15.90 4.99
N LEU A 104 11.34 17.18 5.37
CA LEU A 104 10.09 17.85 5.74
C LEU A 104 9.21 17.96 4.49
N PRO A 105 8.01 17.37 4.49
CA PRO A 105 7.20 17.37 3.30
C PRO A 105 6.55 18.75 3.09
N GLY A 106 6.21 19.08 1.84
CA GLY A 106 5.45 20.30 1.54
C GLY A 106 4.02 20.21 2.06
N GLY A 107 3.38 21.31 2.46
CA GLY A 107 1.98 21.26 2.91
C GLY A 107 1.78 20.76 4.34
N VAL A 108 2.78 20.89 5.24
CA VAL A 108 2.62 20.57 6.68
C VAL A 108 1.44 21.33 7.30
N LEU A 109 1.22 22.59 6.89
CA LEU A 109 0.11 23.42 7.35
C LEU A 109 -1.24 23.07 6.73
N GLU A 110 -1.26 22.21 5.72
CA GLU A 110 -2.47 21.56 5.20
C GLU A 110 -2.69 20.20 5.89
N GLY A 111 -1.66 19.66 6.53
CA GLY A 111 -1.72 18.39 7.26
C GLY A 111 -0.89 17.28 6.62
N THR A 112 0.13 17.64 5.86
CA THR A 112 1.09 16.67 5.31
C THR A 112 2.04 16.21 6.40
N ILE A 113 1.92 14.95 6.84
CA ILE A 113 2.63 14.41 8.01
C ILE A 113 3.56 13.23 7.67
N LEU A 114 3.78 12.92 6.40
CA LEU A 114 4.57 11.76 5.98
C LEU A 114 5.51 12.10 4.83
N ASP A 115 6.74 11.60 4.92
CA ASP A 115 7.66 11.48 3.80
C ASP A 115 8.38 10.12 3.86
N PHE A 116 8.24 9.31 2.82
CA PHE A 116 8.91 8.02 2.74
C PHE A 116 10.41 8.14 2.43
N GLY A 117 10.86 9.27 1.89
CA GLY A 117 12.16 9.28 1.23
C GLY A 117 12.21 8.25 0.08
N SER A 118 13.41 7.75 -0.23
CA SER A 118 13.66 6.80 -1.30
C SER A 118 13.96 5.41 -0.73
N TYR A 119 12.91 4.61 -0.55
CA TYR A 119 12.98 3.26 0.04
C TYR A 119 13.97 2.35 -0.70
N GLU A 120 13.79 2.18 -2.02
CA GLU A 120 14.65 1.30 -2.82
C GLU A 120 16.10 1.79 -2.89
N GLU A 121 16.31 3.11 -2.93
CA GLU A 121 17.65 3.66 -2.94
C GLU A 121 18.41 3.33 -1.66
N CYS A 122 17.76 3.50 -0.50
CA CYS A 122 18.36 3.14 0.77
C CYS A 122 18.77 1.66 0.81
N LEU A 123 17.85 0.78 0.40
CA LEU A 123 18.05 -0.66 0.42
C LEU A 123 19.15 -1.14 -0.54
N ARG A 124 19.39 -0.43 -1.66
CA ARG A 124 20.46 -0.76 -2.64
C ARG A 124 21.86 -0.36 -2.18
N ILE A 125 22.00 0.39 -1.09
CA ILE A 125 23.33 0.86 -0.63
C ILE A 125 24.11 -0.32 -0.03
N ARG A 126 25.35 -0.48 -0.51
CA ARG A 126 26.33 -1.49 -0.06
C ARG A 126 27.66 -0.80 0.19
N VAL A 127 28.20 -0.96 1.39
CA VAL A 127 29.51 -0.42 1.75
C VAL A 127 30.46 -1.57 2.01
N ASN A 128 31.44 -1.71 1.13
CA ASN A 128 32.45 -2.77 1.20
C ASN A 128 33.74 -2.22 1.80
N ASP A 129 34.43 -3.06 2.55
CA ASP A 129 35.76 -2.76 3.06
C ASP A 129 36.78 -2.79 1.92
N THR A 130 37.51 -1.69 1.73
CA THR A 130 38.50 -1.51 0.67
C THR A 130 39.66 -2.49 0.76
N SER A 131 39.94 -3.02 1.96
CA SER A 131 41.09 -3.91 2.19
C SER A 131 40.78 -5.39 2.00
N THR A 132 39.58 -5.82 2.40
CA THR A 132 39.17 -7.24 2.39
C THR A 132 38.16 -7.56 1.29
N GLY A 133 37.55 -6.55 0.66
CA GLY A 133 36.45 -6.70 -0.29
C GLY A 133 35.17 -7.23 0.36
N LYS A 134 35.17 -7.49 1.68
CA LYS A 134 33.98 -7.95 2.42
C LYS A 134 33.04 -6.80 2.66
N GLU A 135 31.76 -7.10 2.62
CA GLU A 135 30.73 -6.13 2.95
C GLU A 135 30.83 -5.72 4.43
N ARG A 136 30.96 -4.42 4.67
CA ARG A 136 31.08 -3.83 6.01
C ARG A 136 29.70 -3.56 6.61
N PHE A 137 28.84 -2.88 5.84
CA PHE A 137 27.42 -2.68 6.19
C PHE A 137 26.58 -2.34 4.94
N ARG A 138 25.26 -2.42 5.10
CA ARG A 138 24.26 -2.06 4.08
C ARG A 138 23.46 -0.84 4.53
N GLY A 139 22.76 -0.21 3.59
CA GLY A 139 21.68 0.70 3.95
C GLY A 139 20.51 -0.08 4.57
N ARG A 140 19.99 0.46 5.67
CA ARG A 140 18.84 -0.05 6.41
C ARG A 140 17.78 1.03 6.44
N TYR A 141 16.61 0.74 5.88
CA TYR A 141 15.50 1.67 5.79
C TYR A 141 14.61 1.54 7.03
N CYS A 142 14.35 2.64 7.74
CA CYS A 142 13.53 2.64 8.95
C CYS A 142 12.38 3.65 8.84
N MET A 143 11.16 3.23 9.18
CA MET A 143 10.01 4.14 9.30
C MET A 143 9.85 4.64 10.74
N ILE A 144 10.13 5.93 10.94
CA ILE A 144 10.15 6.57 12.26
C ILE A 144 9.00 7.55 12.38
N GLY A 145 8.15 7.35 13.40
CA GLY A 145 7.00 8.19 13.72
C GLY A 145 7.28 9.09 14.93
N TYR A 146 7.13 10.39 14.77
CA TYR A 146 7.20 11.37 15.86
C TYR A 146 5.80 11.83 16.24
N GLN A 147 5.32 11.37 17.39
CA GLN A 147 4.01 11.74 17.94
C GLN A 147 4.19 12.82 19.00
N SER A 148 3.48 13.94 18.87
CA SER A 148 3.45 14.94 19.95
C SER A 148 2.38 14.55 20.98
N PRO A 149 2.75 14.33 22.25
CA PRO A 149 1.76 14.13 23.32
C PRO A 149 0.96 15.40 23.63
N LEU A 150 1.39 16.56 23.11
CA LEU A 150 0.88 17.87 23.48
C LEU A 150 0.04 18.55 22.39
N LEU A 151 -0.15 17.90 21.23
CA LEU A 151 -1.13 18.32 20.23
C LEU A 151 -2.59 17.99 20.63
N ALA A 152 -2.83 17.76 21.93
CA ALA A 152 -4.17 17.71 22.50
C ALA A 152 -4.96 18.95 22.07
N PRO A 153 -6.30 18.85 21.89
CA PRO A 153 -7.08 20.03 21.58
C PRO A 153 -6.73 21.09 22.61
N LEU A 154 -6.25 22.25 22.14
CA LEU A 154 -5.87 23.42 22.95
C LEU A 154 -7.12 24.01 23.62
N ASN A 155 -7.81 23.20 24.41
CA ASN A 155 -8.80 23.65 25.34
C ASN A 155 -8.04 23.96 26.63
N GLN A 156 -7.88 25.26 26.90
CA GLN A 156 -7.23 25.77 28.12
C GLN A 156 -7.86 25.23 29.41
N LYS A 157 -9.08 24.68 29.32
CA LYS A 157 -9.79 24.06 30.45
C LYS A 157 -9.43 22.59 30.68
N THR A 158 -8.65 21.97 29.79
CA THR A 158 -8.19 20.58 29.95
C THR A 158 -6.80 20.53 30.57
N PRO A 159 -6.48 19.54 31.43
CA PRO A 159 -5.16 19.38 32.04
C PRO A 159 -4.03 19.39 31.00
N ASN A 160 -4.19 18.63 29.91
CA ASN A 160 -3.20 18.55 28.83
C ASN A 160 -2.94 19.89 28.12
N GLY A 161 -3.98 20.72 27.98
CA GLY A 161 -3.86 22.05 27.37
C GLY A 161 -3.10 23.04 28.27
N LYS A 162 -3.22 22.87 29.60
CA LYS A 162 -2.43 23.65 30.57
C LYS A 162 -0.96 23.23 30.55
N ASP A 163 -0.69 21.93 30.59
CA ASP A 163 0.68 21.38 30.54
C ASP A 163 1.44 21.83 29.29
N TYR A 164 0.76 21.90 28.13
CA TYR A 164 1.38 22.43 26.91
C TYR A 164 1.71 23.92 26.99
N ILE A 165 0.80 24.76 27.50
CA ILE A 165 1.03 26.21 27.62
C ILE A 165 2.15 26.48 28.63
N ASP A 166 2.21 25.72 29.71
CA ASP A 166 3.26 25.84 30.71
C ASP A 166 4.64 25.42 30.15
N ALA A 167 4.68 24.43 29.26
CA ALA A 167 5.92 23.95 28.64
C ALA A 167 6.40 24.76 27.40
N TYR A 168 5.49 25.24 26.55
CA TYR A 168 5.81 25.85 25.24
C TYR A 168 5.30 27.28 25.05
N GLY A 169 4.52 27.81 26.00
CA GLY A 169 3.88 29.11 25.88
C GLY A 169 2.64 29.12 24.97
N LYS A 170 2.05 30.29 24.79
CA LYS A 170 0.84 30.46 23.96
C LYS A 170 1.22 30.56 22.48
N PRO A 171 0.73 29.66 21.60
CA PRO A 171 0.98 29.79 20.17
C PRO A 171 0.25 31.02 19.59
N PRO A 172 0.69 31.53 18.42
CA PRO A 172 -0.05 32.53 17.66
C PRO A 172 -1.53 32.13 17.47
N LYS A 173 -2.45 33.09 17.54
CA LYS A 173 -3.91 32.84 17.48
C LYS A 173 -4.33 31.97 16.29
N TRP A 174 -3.71 32.14 15.13
CA TRP A 174 -4.03 31.36 13.93
C TRP A 174 -3.59 29.89 14.06
N ILE A 175 -2.42 29.62 14.63
CA ILE A 175 -1.93 28.26 14.92
C ILE A 175 -2.80 27.60 16.00
N GLY A 176 -3.14 28.36 17.04
CA GLY A 176 -4.02 27.86 18.11
C GLY A 176 -5.40 27.43 17.59
N ARG A 177 -5.99 28.20 16.66
CA ARG A 177 -7.26 27.83 15.99
C ARG A 177 -7.12 26.56 15.15
N LEU A 178 -6.04 26.44 14.37
CA LEU A 178 -5.76 25.27 13.54
C LEU A 178 -5.60 24.00 14.40
N MET A 179 -4.79 24.07 15.44
CA MET A 179 -4.58 22.97 16.38
C MET A 179 -5.83 22.63 17.19
N ALA A 180 -6.67 23.61 17.54
CA ALA A 180 -7.94 23.35 18.23
C ALA A 180 -8.95 22.63 17.32
N LYS A 181 -9.05 23.04 16.04
CA LYS A 181 -9.90 22.36 15.05
C LYS A 181 -9.45 20.93 14.79
N SER A 182 -8.15 20.72 14.60
CA SER A 182 -7.60 19.43 14.16
C SER A 182 -7.02 18.58 15.30
N GLY A 183 -7.10 19.04 16.56
CA GLY A 183 -6.48 18.41 17.74
C GLY A 183 -6.86 16.93 17.96
N PRO A 184 -8.15 16.54 17.87
CA PRO A 184 -8.54 15.13 18.00
C PRO A 184 -7.88 14.22 16.95
N TYR A 185 -7.64 14.74 15.74
CA TYR A 185 -6.95 14.00 14.68
C TYR A 185 -5.44 13.99 14.91
N LEU A 186 -4.85 15.14 15.26
CA LEU A 186 -3.41 15.32 15.45
C LEU A 186 -2.86 14.47 16.62
N THR A 187 -3.61 14.30 17.70
CA THR A 187 -3.25 13.43 18.83
C THR A 187 -3.15 11.95 18.45
N ARG A 188 -3.93 11.52 17.45
CA ARG A 188 -3.96 10.13 16.95
C ARG A 188 -3.01 9.92 15.78
N THR A 189 -2.16 10.89 15.46
CA THR A 189 -1.20 10.84 14.35
C THR A 189 0.22 11.05 14.81
N ALA A 190 1.15 10.48 14.06
CA ALA A 190 2.57 10.75 14.17
C ALA A 190 3.08 11.31 12.83
N PHE A 191 4.09 12.16 12.89
CA PHE A 191 4.85 12.54 11.70
C PHE A 191 5.79 11.41 11.34
N TRP A 192 5.56 10.79 10.18
CA TRP A 192 6.30 9.62 9.74
C TRP A 192 7.38 10.02 8.74
N PHE A 193 8.61 9.55 8.98
CA PHE A 193 9.73 9.77 8.08
C PHE A 193 10.46 8.46 7.83
N GLY A 194 10.62 8.12 6.55
CA GLY A 194 11.57 7.09 6.14
C GLY A 194 12.99 7.60 6.37
N THR A 195 13.81 6.86 7.09
CA THR A 195 15.18 7.26 7.42
C THR A 195 16.14 6.15 7.03
N CYS A 196 17.18 6.49 6.27
CA CYS A 196 18.22 5.54 5.89
C CYS A 196 19.36 5.56 6.91
N VAL A 197 19.60 4.44 7.58
CA VAL A 197 20.66 4.27 8.58
C VAL A 197 21.58 3.11 8.20
N PRO A 198 22.80 3.00 8.75
CA PRO A 198 23.65 1.83 8.52
C PRO A 198 23.02 0.57 9.13
N SER A 199 23.21 -0.58 8.50
CA SER A 199 22.76 -1.89 9.04
C SER A 199 23.44 -2.29 10.35
N ALA A 200 24.53 -1.62 10.72
CA ALA A 200 25.17 -1.74 12.02
C ALA A 200 24.30 -1.22 13.18
N CYS A 201 23.25 -0.44 12.90
CA CYS A 201 22.32 0.09 13.88
C CYS A 201 21.12 -0.85 14.07
N SER A 202 20.91 -1.27 15.32
CA SER A 202 19.74 -2.04 15.74
C SER A 202 18.48 -1.16 15.85
N ASP A 203 17.31 -1.79 16.00
CA ASP A 203 16.03 -1.07 16.16
C ASP A 203 16.04 -0.19 17.41
N ASP A 204 16.64 -0.70 18.48
CA ASP A 204 16.81 0.03 19.74
C ASP A 204 17.77 1.21 19.57
N ASP A 205 18.85 1.05 18.81
CA ASP A 205 19.78 2.15 18.51
C ASP A 205 19.06 3.29 17.78
N VAL A 206 18.30 2.96 16.72
CA VAL A 206 17.54 3.94 15.94
C VAL A 206 16.51 4.65 16.80
N LYS A 207 15.79 3.90 17.65
CA LYS A 207 14.80 4.46 18.57
C LYS A 207 15.44 5.40 19.59
N GLN A 208 16.58 5.01 20.17
CA GLN A 208 17.31 5.83 21.14
C GLN A 208 17.86 7.11 20.52
N ILE A 209 18.49 7.03 19.34
CA ILE A 209 18.99 8.21 18.61
C ILE A 209 17.83 9.15 18.31
N SER A 210 16.74 8.63 17.76
CA SER A 210 15.56 9.42 17.40
C SER A 210 14.94 10.09 18.63
N SER A 211 14.86 9.36 19.75
CA SER A 211 14.32 9.90 21.01
C SER A 211 15.21 11.00 21.59
N SER A 212 16.53 10.87 21.47
CA SER A 212 17.49 11.85 21.96
C SER A 212 17.41 13.15 21.15
N VAL A 213 17.24 13.03 19.82
CA VAL A 213 17.02 14.17 18.92
C VAL A 213 15.68 14.85 19.17
N SER A 214 14.63 14.09 19.50
CA SER A 214 13.27 14.62 19.68
C SER A 214 12.95 15.07 21.12
N LYS A 215 13.79 14.71 22.10
CA LYS A 215 13.63 15.07 23.52
C LYS A 215 13.44 16.57 23.77
N PRO A 216 14.20 17.49 23.13
CA PRO A 216 14.00 18.93 23.30
C PRO A 216 12.64 19.43 22.80
N LEU A 217 11.99 18.67 21.91
CA LEU A 217 10.68 18.96 21.35
C LEU A 217 9.54 18.21 22.07
N GLY A 218 9.86 17.39 23.07
CA GLY A 218 8.89 16.58 23.81
C GLY A 218 8.11 15.58 22.97
N LEU A 219 8.65 15.13 21.82
CA LEU A 219 7.96 14.19 20.93
C LEU A 219 8.27 12.74 21.32
N ASN A 220 7.23 11.91 21.35
CA ASN A 220 7.32 10.47 21.53
C ASN A 220 7.68 9.80 20.21
N VAL A 221 8.65 8.89 20.24
CA VAL A 221 9.12 8.17 19.05
C VAL A 221 8.48 6.78 18.97
N LYS A 222 7.93 6.47 17.80
CA LYS A 222 7.45 5.14 17.42
C LYS A 222 8.27 4.65 16.23
N LEU A 223 8.65 3.38 16.25
CA LEU A 223 9.32 2.72 15.13
C LEU A 223 8.31 1.73 14.54
N ALA A 224 7.97 1.88 13.26
CA ALA A 224 7.09 0.93 12.58
C ALA A 224 7.84 -0.33 12.14
N GLY A 225 9.12 -0.18 11.79
CA GLY A 225 10.00 -1.27 11.38
C GLY A 225 11.24 -0.75 10.66
N CYS A 226 12.27 -1.59 10.60
CA CYS A 226 13.50 -1.33 9.88
C CYS A 226 13.84 -2.54 9.00
N GLU A 227 14.06 -2.29 7.71
CA GLU A 227 14.27 -3.32 6.69
C GLU A 227 15.66 -3.17 6.05
N ILE A 228 16.24 -4.31 5.71
CA ILE A 228 17.45 -4.40 4.89
C ILE A 228 17.14 -5.25 3.67
N ASP A 229 17.92 -5.07 2.60
CA ASP A 229 17.81 -5.89 1.41
C ASP A 229 18.41 -7.27 1.70
N GLU A 230 17.52 -8.17 2.12
CA GLU A 230 17.73 -9.58 2.40
C GLU A 230 17.21 -10.45 1.25
N PRO A 231 17.81 -11.63 1.02
CA PRO A 231 17.30 -12.56 0.02
C PRO A 231 15.88 -12.99 0.40
N LEU A 232 14.95 -12.80 -0.52
CA LEU A 232 13.54 -13.12 -0.32
C LEU A 232 13.36 -14.62 -0.01
N ILE A 233 12.86 -14.92 1.18
CA ILE A 233 12.46 -16.27 1.58
C ILE A 233 11.00 -16.47 1.20
N TRP A 234 10.72 -17.45 0.35
CA TRP A 234 9.37 -17.71 -0.11
C TRP A 234 8.57 -18.43 0.98
N PRO A 235 7.45 -17.86 1.46
CA PRO A 235 6.59 -18.58 2.39
C PRO A 235 5.92 -19.75 1.67
N ALA A 236 5.65 -20.83 2.41
CA ALA A 236 5.05 -22.05 1.85
C ALA A 236 3.70 -21.77 1.16
N SER A 237 2.91 -20.84 1.73
CA SER A 237 1.65 -20.33 1.18
C SER A 237 1.81 -19.75 -0.23
N ALA A 238 2.83 -18.93 -0.46
CA ALA A 238 3.14 -18.34 -1.75
C ALA A 238 3.63 -19.38 -2.74
N VAL A 239 4.51 -20.32 -2.33
CA VAL A 239 4.97 -21.41 -3.20
C VAL A 239 3.79 -22.24 -3.69
N ILE A 240 2.90 -22.66 -2.78
CA ILE A 240 1.69 -23.43 -3.14
C ILE A 240 0.81 -22.60 -4.08
N SER A 241 0.59 -21.32 -3.78
CA SER A 241 -0.25 -20.44 -4.58
C SER A 241 0.31 -20.25 -6.00
N VAL A 242 1.63 -20.03 -6.14
CA VAL A 242 2.29 -19.95 -7.46
C VAL A 242 2.17 -21.27 -8.21
N CYS A 243 2.38 -22.41 -7.57
CA CYS A 243 2.20 -23.73 -8.19
C CYS A 243 0.77 -23.91 -8.72
N VAL A 244 -0.25 -23.57 -7.93
CA VAL A 244 -1.67 -23.66 -8.34
C VAL A 244 -1.96 -22.74 -9.52
N LEU A 245 -1.48 -21.49 -9.49
CA LEU A 245 -1.64 -20.52 -10.58
C LEU A 245 -0.96 -20.99 -11.86
N CYS A 246 0.25 -21.56 -11.74
CA CYS A 246 0.98 -22.12 -12.88
C CYS A 246 0.26 -23.34 -13.48
N ILE A 247 -0.25 -24.25 -12.65
CA ILE A 247 -1.04 -25.40 -13.10
C ILE A 247 -2.29 -24.94 -13.85
N LEU A 248 -3.02 -23.96 -13.30
CA LEU A 248 -4.19 -23.40 -13.95
C LEU A 248 -3.84 -22.73 -15.29
N LEU A 249 -2.72 -21.99 -15.35
CA LEU A 249 -2.23 -21.40 -16.59
C LEU A 249 -1.90 -22.46 -17.64
N VAL A 250 -1.24 -23.55 -17.25
CA VAL A 250 -0.95 -24.69 -18.14
C VAL A 250 -2.24 -25.32 -18.65
N ILE A 251 -3.24 -25.55 -17.79
CA ILE A 251 -4.54 -26.09 -18.21
C ILE A 251 -5.23 -25.14 -19.22
N CYS A 252 -5.18 -23.83 -18.98
CA CYS A 252 -5.71 -22.83 -19.91
C CYS A 252 -4.97 -22.84 -21.26
N ILE A 253 -3.64 -22.98 -21.27
CA ILE A 253 -2.84 -23.08 -22.49
C ILE A 253 -3.21 -24.36 -23.25
N LEU A 254 -3.20 -25.51 -22.57
CA LEU A 254 -3.57 -26.81 -23.18
C LEU A 254 -5.01 -26.80 -23.71
N GLY A 255 -5.94 -26.20 -22.97
CA GLY A 255 -7.33 -26.03 -23.39
C GLY A 255 -7.48 -25.13 -24.61
N THR A 256 -6.70 -24.05 -24.68
CA THR A 256 -6.70 -23.13 -25.82
C THR A 256 -6.09 -23.78 -27.07
N VAL A 257 -4.94 -24.45 -26.91
CA VAL A 257 -4.29 -25.20 -28.00
C VAL A 257 -5.23 -26.29 -28.52
N SER A 258 -5.84 -27.07 -27.64
CA SER A 258 -6.80 -28.12 -28.03
C SER A 258 -7.99 -27.54 -28.78
N ASP A 259 -8.60 -26.45 -28.30
CA ASP A 259 -9.74 -25.80 -28.95
C ASP A 259 -9.38 -25.25 -30.34
N VAL A 260 -8.21 -24.63 -30.50
CA VAL A 260 -7.75 -24.12 -31.80
C VAL A 260 -7.41 -25.25 -32.77
N LEU A 261 -6.73 -26.30 -32.30
CA LEU A 261 -6.39 -27.46 -33.13
C LEU A 261 -7.64 -28.21 -33.61
N ILE A 262 -8.62 -28.45 -32.73
CA ILE A 262 -9.87 -29.11 -33.12
C ILE A 262 -10.60 -28.27 -34.16
N ARG A 263 -10.69 -26.95 -33.98
CA ARG A 263 -11.34 -26.06 -34.96
C ARG A 263 -10.63 -26.11 -36.32
N ASN A 264 -9.30 -26.07 -36.34
CA ASN A 264 -8.55 -26.10 -37.60
C ASN A 264 -8.58 -27.46 -38.31
N LEU A 265 -8.65 -28.57 -37.56
CA LEU A 265 -8.60 -29.92 -38.11
C LEU A 265 -9.98 -30.48 -38.47
N TYR A 266 -11.03 -30.07 -37.76
CA TYR A 266 -12.38 -30.63 -37.87
C TYR A 266 -13.44 -29.59 -38.25
N ASP A 267 -13.06 -28.51 -38.96
CA ASP A 267 -13.96 -27.38 -39.31
C ASP A 267 -15.24 -27.80 -40.10
N ASN A 268 -15.37 -29.07 -40.50
CA ASN A 268 -16.58 -29.67 -41.09
C ASN A 268 -16.78 -31.19 -40.83
N GLU A 269 -16.06 -31.79 -39.87
CA GLU A 269 -16.17 -33.24 -39.55
C GLU A 269 -16.66 -33.49 -38.12
N SER A 270 -17.15 -34.71 -37.85
CA SER A 270 -17.64 -35.13 -36.53
C SER A 270 -16.55 -35.01 -35.47
N GLU A 271 -16.73 -34.08 -34.52
CA GLU A 271 -15.78 -33.83 -33.43
C GLU A 271 -15.46 -35.12 -32.64
N PRO A 272 -14.19 -35.34 -32.24
CA PRO A 272 -13.81 -36.48 -31.43
C PRO A 272 -14.47 -36.44 -30.02
N ASN A 273 -15.20 -37.51 -29.68
CA ASN A 273 -16.07 -37.57 -28.49
C ASN A 273 -15.31 -37.99 -27.20
N PHE A 274 -14.15 -37.40 -26.95
CA PHE A 274 -13.38 -37.66 -25.72
C PHE A 274 -13.77 -36.67 -24.62
N VAL A 275 -14.26 -37.19 -23.49
CA VAL A 275 -14.66 -36.38 -22.32
C VAL A 275 -13.52 -35.48 -21.84
N LEU A 276 -12.29 -35.97 -21.82
CA LEU A 276 -11.10 -35.19 -21.43
C LEU A 276 -10.92 -33.96 -22.34
N LEU A 277 -11.14 -34.12 -23.65
CA LEU A 277 -10.99 -33.05 -24.63
C LEU A 277 -12.08 -31.99 -24.46
N GLN A 278 -13.31 -32.42 -24.16
CA GLN A 278 -14.42 -31.51 -23.84
C GLN A 278 -14.15 -30.71 -22.56
N VAL A 279 -13.59 -31.35 -21.52
CA VAL A 279 -13.18 -30.67 -20.28
C VAL A 279 -12.05 -29.68 -20.54
N LEU A 280 -11.01 -30.06 -21.29
CA LEU A 280 -9.91 -29.15 -21.64
C LEU A 280 -10.41 -27.93 -22.44
N ARG A 281 -11.33 -28.13 -23.39
CA ARG A 281 -11.96 -27.05 -24.17
C ARG A 281 -12.70 -26.05 -23.28
N ALA A 282 -13.23 -26.48 -22.13
CA ALA A 282 -13.88 -25.58 -21.17
C ALA A 282 -12.91 -24.55 -20.57
N PHE A 283 -11.60 -24.84 -20.56
CA PHE A 283 -10.54 -23.92 -20.12
C PHE A 283 -9.92 -23.10 -21.26
N SER A 284 -10.40 -23.23 -22.50
CA SER A 284 -9.92 -22.43 -23.62
C SER A 284 -10.11 -20.94 -23.38
N LEU A 285 -9.00 -20.19 -23.33
CA LEU A 285 -9.03 -18.73 -23.23
C LEU A 285 -9.69 -18.13 -24.47
N TYR A 286 -9.40 -18.65 -25.67
CA TYR A 286 -9.98 -18.14 -26.91
C TYR A 286 -11.52 -18.20 -26.91
N THR A 287 -12.10 -19.38 -26.67
CA THR A 287 -13.56 -19.53 -26.67
C THR A 287 -14.22 -18.78 -25.52
N ASN A 288 -13.63 -18.79 -24.32
CA ASN A 288 -14.18 -18.08 -23.17
C ASN A 288 -14.08 -16.56 -23.34
N THR A 289 -13.01 -16.03 -23.93
CA THR A 289 -12.88 -14.61 -24.27
C THR A 289 -13.89 -14.18 -25.32
N LYS A 290 -14.09 -14.98 -26.38
CA LYS A 290 -15.14 -14.71 -27.38
C LYS A 290 -16.54 -14.69 -26.74
N LYS A 291 -16.82 -15.60 -25.82
CA LYS A 291 -18.09 -15.63 -25.05
C LYS A 291 -18.21 -14.44 -24.10
N LEU A 292 -17.13 -14.04 -23.44
CA LEU A 292 -17.11 -12.93 -22.48
C LEU A 292 -17.44 -11.60 -23.16
N PHE A 293 -16.92 -11.38 -24.37
CA PHE A 293 -17.19 -10.18 -25.17
C PHE A 293 -18.41 -10.30 -26.10
N ALA A 294 -19.11 -11.45 -26.10
CA ALA A 294 -20.31 -11.62 -26.90
C ALA A 294 -21.47 -10.80 -26.32
N ILE A 295 -22.03 -9.89 -27.13
CA ILE A 295 -23.23 -9.15 -26.79
C ILE A 295 -24.45 -10.00 -27.18
N SER A 296 -25.01 -10.75 -26.23
CA SER A 296 -26.24 -11.51 -26.44
C SER A 296 -27.41 -10.86 -25.71
N SER A 297 -28.40 -10.33 -26.44
CA SER A 297 -29.68 -9.91 -25.85
C SER A 297 -30.66 -11.08 -25.87
N ASN A 298 -30.71 -11.87 -24.80
CA ASN A 298 -31.80 -12.84 -24.65
C ASN A 298 -33.03 -12.15 -24.08
N LYS A 299 -34.18 -12.33 -24.73
CA LYS A 299 -35.48 -11.74 -24.30
C LYS A 299 -35.90 -12.19 -22.89
N ASP A 300 -35.37 -13.32 -22.40
CA ASP A 300 -35.64 -13.86 -21.07
C ASP A 300 -34.75 -13.29 -19.95
N THR A 301 -33.88 -12.33 -20.25
CA THR A 301 -33.00 -11.73 -19.24
C THR A 301 -33.63 -10.50 -18.59
N LEU A 302 -33.55 -10.40 -17.25
CA LEU A 302 -34.00 -9.24 -16.50
C LEU A 302 -33.01 -8.08 -16.70
N GLY A 303 -33.18 -7.32 -17.79
CA GLY A 303 -32.29 -6.21 -18.21
C GLY A 303 -31.95 -5.23 -17.09
N CYS A 304 -32.92 -4.84 -16.27
CA CYS A 304 -32.72 -3.92 -15.15
C CYS A 304 -31.71 -4.45 -14.11
N PHE A 305 -31.63 -5.77 -13.89
CA PHE A 305 -30.68 -6.36 -12.94
C PHE A 305 -29.25 -6.23 -13.43
N HIS A 306 -29.02 -6.20 -14.75
CA HIS A 306 -27.70 -5.92 -15.29
C HIS A 306 -27.27 -4.48 -14.98
N GLY A 307 -28.18 -3.51 -15.13
CA GLY A 307 -27.93 -2.11 -14.75
C GLY A 307 -27.63 -1.95 -13.26
N ILE A 308 -28.47 -2.54 -12.39
CA ILE A 308 -28.26 -2.51 -10.93
C ILE A 308 -26.90 -3.11 -10.57
N ARG A 309 -26.55 -4.29 -11.12
CA ARG A 309 -25.24 -4.91 -10.88
C ARG A 309 -24.08 -4.01 -11.29
N PHE A 310 -24.18 -3.37 -12.44
CA PHE A 310 -23.13 -2.49 -12.94
C PHE A 310 -22.91 -1.31 -11.99
N PHE A 311 -23.96 -0.54 -11.68
CA PHE A 311 -23.83 0.63 -10.80
C PHE A 311 -23.42 0.25 -9.38
N SER A 312 -23.98 -0.83 -8.82
CA SER A 312 -23.59 -1.31 -7.49
C SER A 312 -22.12 -1.79 -7.47
N ALA A 313 -21.66 -2.51 -8.49
CA ALA A 313 -20.28 -2.97 -8.57
C ALA A 313 -19.29 -1.82 -8.74
N VAL A 314 -19.60 -0.84 -9.60
CA VAL A 314 -18.75 0.36 -9.78
C VAL A 314 -18.64 1.13 -8.47
N TRP A 315 -19.74 1.31 -7.75
CA TRP A 315 -19.73 2.01 -6.46
C TRP A 315 -18.90 1.23 -5.41
N ILE A 316 -19.06 -0.09 -5.32
CA ILE A 316 -18.23 -0.93 -4.43
C ILE A 316 -16.74 -0.82 -4.79
N VAL A 317 -16.38 -0.94 -6.07
CA VAL A 317 -14.98 -0.84 -6.53
C VAL A 317 -14.41 0.54 -6.23
N LEU A 318 -15.18 1.60 -6.50
CA LEU A 318 -14.79 2.98 -6.17
C LEU A 318 -14.51 3.11 -4.68
N GLY A 319 -15.41 2.63 -3.84
CA GLY A 319 -15.22 2.59 -2.39
C GLY A 319 -13.98 1.83 -1.96
N HIS A 320 -13.78 0.59 -2.40
CA HIS A 320 -12.60 -0.18 -2.03
C HIS A 320 -11.28 0.48 -2.47
N THR A 321 -11.28 1.11 -3.65
CA THR A 321 -10.13 1.85 -4.20
C THR A 321 -9.83 3.13 -3.42
N TYR A 322 -10.82 3.73 -2.74
CA TYR A 322 -10.64 4.92 -1.94
C TYR A 322 -10.82 4.67 -0.43
N PHE A 323 -11.07 3.45 0.03
CA PHE A 323 -11.30 3.11 1.44
C PHE A 323 -10.23 2.16 1.97
N PHE A 324 -9.97 1.07 1.24
CA PHE A 324 -9.09 -0.02 1.69
C PHE A 324 -7.65 0.12 1.25
N THR A 325 -7.35 0.90 0.23
CA THR A 325 -6.00 1.39 0.00
C THR A 325 -5.67 2.47 1.02
N ASP A 326 -5.81 2.19 2.31
CA ASP A 326 -5.23 3.03 3.35
C ASP A 326 -5.83 4.45 3.40
N THR A 327 -7.09 4.70 3.05
CA THR A 327 -7.54 6.11 3.02
C THR A 327 -7.54 6.77 4.41
N TRP A 328 -7.69 6.00 5.50
CA TRP A 328 -7.39 6.47 6.86
C TRP A 328 -5.91 6.83 7.09
N LYS A 329 -4.98 6.27 6.31
CA LYS A 329 -3.55 6.57 6.34
C LYS A 329 -3.20 7.63 5.28
N TYR A 330 -3.52 7.45 3.99
CA TYR A 330 -3.19 8.34 2.87
C TYR A 330 -3.98 9.66 2.74
N LEU A 331 -5.30 9.74 3.05
CA LEU A 331 -5.98 11.07 3.13
C LEU A 331 -5.45 11.91 4.31
N LYS A 332 -4.61 11.33 5.15
CA LYS A 332 -3.93 11.96 6.28
C LYS A 332 -2.54 12.48 5.94
N TYR A 333 -2.03 12.26 4.73
CA TYR A 333 -0.65 12.61 4.40
C TYR A 333 -0.51 13.79 3.46
N ARG A 334 -1.62 14.32 2.94
CA ARG A 334 -1.80 15.72 2.52
C ARG A 334 -3.24 16.04 2.92
N ASP A 335 -3.48 17.18 3.56
CA ASP A 335 -4.83 17.62 3.98
C ASP A 335 -5.41 17.01 5.28
N ALA A 336 -4.59 16.41 6.16
CA ALA A 336 -5.08 15.87 7.46
C ALA A 336 -5.83 16.89 8.32
N LEU A 337 -5.55 18.18 8.14
CA LEU A 337 -6.16 19.26 8.91
C LEU A 337 -7.54 19.66 8.36
N VAL A 338 -7.90 19.17 7.16
CA VAL A 338 -9.15 19.46 6.42
C VAL A 338 -10.07 18.23 6.35
N ILE A 339 -9.64 17.07 6.87
CA ILE A 339 -10.42 15.81 6.90
C ILE A 339 -11.84 16.00 7.43
N ASP A 340 -12.00 16.77 8.51
CA ASP A 340 -13.31 17.02 9.12
C ASP A 340 -14.25 17.75 8.15
N ASP A 341 -13.72 18.70 7.38
CA ASP A 341 -14.50 19.41 6.36
C ASP A 341 -14.86 18.47 5.20
N LEU A 342 -13.93 17.60 4.81
CA LEU A 342 -14.10 16.66 3.71
C LEU A 342 -15.20 15.63 4.00
N PHE A 343 -15.25 15.05 5.20
CA PHE A 343 -16.23 13.99 5.47
C PHE A 343 -17.58 14.52 5.95
N ASN A 344 -17.61 15.64 6.67
CA ASN A 344 -18.88 16.18 7.19
C ASN A 344 -19.59 17.14 6.23
N TYR A 345 -18.87 17.80 5.31
CA TYR A 345 -19.44 18.87 4.48
C TYR A 345 -19.31 18.66 2.97
N TYR A 346 -18.53 17.67 2.51
CA TYR A 346 -18.38 17.40 1.08
C TYR A 346 -19.21 16.18 0.65
N LEU A 347 -20.37 16.45 0.05
CA LEU A 347 -21.34 15.43 -0.38
C LEU A 347 -20.73 14.30 -1.24
N PRO A 348 -19.79 14.54 -2.18
CA PRO A 348 -19.19 13.45 -2.94
C PRO A 348 -18.36 12.47 -2.10
N ALA A 349 -17.80 12.89 -0.96
CA ALA A 349 -17.13 11.97 -0.03
C ALA A 349 -18.12 10.98 0.61
N ALA A 350 -19.38 11.37 0.82
CA ALA A 350 -20.40 10.48 1.34
C ALA A 350 -20.66 9.27 0.43
N ILE A 351 -20.50 9.43 -0.89
CA ILE A 351 -20.56 8.31 -1.84
C ILE A 351 -19.42 7.34 -1.56
N LEU A 352 -18.20 7.84 -1.35
CA LEU A 352 -17.04 7.01 -1.06
C LEU A 352 -17.16 6.27 0.28
N GLU A 353 -17.66 6.93 1.33
CA GLU A 353 -17.84 6.31 2.65
C GLU A 353 -18.93 5.24 2.68
N ASN A 354 -20.03 5.45 1.95
CA ASN A 354 -21.19 4.55 1.97
C ASN A 354 -21.09 3.40 0.96
N PHE A 355 -19.88 3.02 0.56
CA PHE A 355 -19.63 2.00 -0.46
C PHE A 355 -20.10 0.59 -0.11
N THR A 356 -20.46 0.33 1.14
CA THR A 356 -21.03 -0.95 1.60
C THR A 356 -22.55 -1.03 1.37
N ILE A 357 -23.26 0.09 1.26
CA ILE A 357 -24.72 0.13 1.02
C ILE A 357 -25.14 -0.64 -0.26
N PRO A 358 -24.44 -0.53 -1.40
CA PRO A 358 -24.80 -1.21 -2.64
C PRO A 358 -24.76 -2.74 -2.55
N VAL A 359 -24.10 -3.30 -1.54
CA VAL A 359 -24.12 -4.74 -1.27
C VAL A 359 -25.55 -5.24 -1.04
N GLY A 360 -26.42 -4.40 -0.46
CA GLY A 360 -27.84 -4.70 -0.29
C GLY A 360 -28.56 -5.02 -1.61
N SER A 361 -28.16 -4.39 -2.71
CA SER A 361 -28.70 -4.69 -4.03
C SER A 361 -28.37 -6.12 -4.46
N PHE A 362 -27.18 -6.64 -4.13
CA PHE A 362 -26.79 -8.02 -4.41
C PHE A 362 -27.58 -9.03 -3.57
N PHE A 363 -27.82 -8.72 -2.29
CA PHE A 363 -28.68 -9.55 -1.43
C PHE A 363 -30.11 -9.60 -1.96
N PHE A 364 -30.69 -8.45 -2.31
CA PHE A 364 -32.02 -8.36 -2.92
C PHE A 364 -32.11 -9.19 -4.21
N MET A 365 -31.18 -8.99 -5.15
CA MET A 365 -31.17 -9.74 -6.41
C MET A 365 -31.00 -11.25 -6.18
N SER A 366 -30.17 -11.66 -5.22
CA SER A 366 -29.98 -13.08 -4.87
C SER A 366 -31.27 -13.70 -4.33
N GLY A 367 -31.98 -13.01 -3.43
CA GLY A 367 -33.25 -13.46 -2.88
C GLY A 367 -34.37 -13.50 -3.93
N PHE A 368 -34.49 -12.44 -4.74
CA PHE A 368 -35.47 -12.37 -5.82
C PHE A 368 -35.28 -13.51 -6.83
N LEU A 369 -34.05 -13.71 -7.32
CA LEU A 369 -33.76 -14.77 -8.29
C LEU A 369 -33.95 -16.17 -7.69
N LEU A 370 -33.66 -16.35 -6.40
CA LEU A 370 -33.94 -17.61 -5.71
C LEU A 370 -35.42 -17.96 -5.82
N VAL A 371 -36.32 -17.07 -5.42
CA VAL A 371 -37.77 -17.31 -5.49
C VAL A 371 -38.23 -17.40 -6.94
N TYR A 372 -37.96 -16.38 -7.75
CA TYR A 372 -38.45 -16.28 -9.13
C TYR A 372 -38.07 -17.48 -10.01
N SER A 373 -36.85 -17.98 -9.89
CA SER A 373 -36.36 -19.10 -10.71
C SER A 373 -36.71 -20.49 -10.14
N THR A 374 -36.88 -20.59 -8.82
CA THR A 374 -37.09 -21.88 -8.15
C THR A 374 -38.58 -22.17 -7.94
N TRP A 375 -39.42 -21.15 -7.82
CA TRP A 375 -40.88 -21.31 -7.66
C TRP A 375 -41.50 -22.13 -8.79
N LYS A 376 -41.22 -21.75 -10.05
CA LYS A 376 -41.67 -22.51 -11.23
C LYS A 376 -41.14 -23.95 -11.28
N LYS A 377 -40.00 -24.22 -10.65
CA LYS A 377 -39.44 -25.58 -10.57
C LYS A 377 -40.17 -26.39 -9.51
N LEU A 378 -40.44 -25.80 -8.35
CA LEU A 378 -41.19 -26.41 -7.25
C LEU A 378 -42.62 -26.77 -7.67
N GLU A 379 -43.31 -25.90 -8.41
CA GLU A 379 -44.65 -26.19 -8.97
C GLU A 379 -44.63 -27.42 -9.89
N LYS A 380 -43.58 -27.55 -10.71
CA LYS A 380 -43.45 -28.69 -11.63
C LYS A 380 -43.00 -29.98 -10.95
N SER A 381 -42.32 -29.89 -9.81
CA SER A 381 -41.76 -31.03 -9.09
C SER A 381 -42.55 -31.41 -7.84
N ASP A 382 -43.76 -30.86 -7.67
CA ASP A 382 -44.63 -31.10 -6.51
C ASP A 382 -43.89 -30.86 -5.17
N GLY A 383 -43.19 -29.72 -5.10
CA GLY A 383 -42.40 -29.32 -3.92
C GLY A 383 -41.08 -30.05 -3.73
N LYS A 384 -40.70 -30.99 -4.60
CA LYS A 384 -39.42 -31.72 -4.49
C LYS A 384 -38.27 -30.90 -5.05
N LEU A 385 -37.35 -30.49 -4.19
CA LEU A 385 -36.10 -29.82 -4.57
C LEU A 385 -34.90 -30.57 -4.01
N ASN A 386 -33.91 -30.85 -4.86
CA ASN A 386 -32.62 -31.35 -4.39
C ASN A 386 -31.80 -30.19 -3.80
N VAL A 387 -32.04 -29.90 -2.52
CA VAL A 387 -31.41 -28.79 -1.79
C VAL A 387 -29.88 -28.89 -1.83
N PHE A 388 -29.34 -30.09 -1.62
CA PHE A 388 -27.90 -30.32 -1.63
C PHE A 388 -27.28 -29.92 -2.97
N MET A 389 -27.84 -30.40 -4.08
CA MET A 389 -27.33 -30.09 -5.41
C MET A 389 -27.45 -28.59 -5.74
N PHE A 390 -28.51 -27.94 -5.26
CA PHE A 390 -28.72 -26.51 -5.46
C PHE A 390 -27.67 -25.66 -4.71
N ILE A 391 -27.38 -25.99 -3.45
CA ILE A 391 -26.31 -25.36 -2.67
C ILE A 391 -24.95 -25.66 -3.29
N PHE A 392 -24.69 -26.91 -3.69
CA PHE A 392 -23.44 -27.32 -4.31
C PHE A 392 -23.15 -26.54 -5.60
N HIS A 393 -24.14 -26.37 -6.48
CA HIS A 393 -23.97 -25.56 -7.69
C HIS A 393 -23.62 -24.10 -7.40
N LYS A 394 -24.22 -23.51 -6.35
CA LYS A 394 -23.87 -22.14 -5.95
C LYS A 394 -22.45 -22.08 -5.37
N TYR A 395 -22.09 -23.03 -4.53
CA TYR A 395 -20.75 -23.17 -3.98
C TYR A 395 -19.71 -23.29 -5.09
N TRP A 396 -19.87 -24.27 -5.98
CA TRP A 396 -18.94 -24.51 -7.10
C TRP A 396 -18.84 -23.33 -8.06
N ARG A 397 -19.90 -22.53 -8.20
CA ARG A 397 -19.87 -21.33 -9.04
C ARG A 397 -19.04 -20.20 -8.45
N MET A 398 -19.06 -20.00 -7.13
CA MET A 398 -18.42 -18.85 -6.48
C MET A 398 -17.01 -19.16 -5.97
N THR A 399 -16.81 -20.37 -5.43
CA THR A 399 -15.58 -20.75 -4.72
C THR A 399 -14.32 -20.73 -5.60
N PRO A 400 -14.32 -21.15 -6.88
CA PRO A 400 -13.10 -21.12 -7.69
C PRO A 400 -12.52 -19.72 -7.86
N ALA A 401 -13.38 -18.72 -8.07
CA ALA A 401 -12.94 -17.33 -8.19
C ALA A 401 -12.41 -16.78 -6.85
N LEU A 402 -13.05 -17.13 -5.74
CA LEU A 402 -12.58 -16.77 -4.40
C LEU A 402 -11.23 -17.42 -4.06
N ALA A 403 -11.05 -18.70 -4.39
CA ALA A 403 -9.80 -19.41 -4.19
C ALA A 403 -8.67 -18.80 -5.03
N LEU A 404 -8.95 -18.41 -6.28
CA LEU A 404 -7.99 -17.70 -7.13
C LEU A 404 -7.57 -16.36 -6.53
N MET A 405 -8.52 -15.60 -5.99
CA MET A 405 -8.25 -14.32 -5.35
C MET A 405 -7.39 -14.47 -4.08
N ILE A 406 -7.65 -15.49 -3.26
CA ILE A 406 -6.83 -15.82 -2.08
C ILE A 406 -5.41 -16.19 -2.54
N ALA A 407 -5.28 -17.07 -3.53
CA ALA A 407 -3.97 -17.47 -4.07
C ALA A 407 -3.19 -16.26 -4.61
N ALA A 408 -3.85 -15.39 -5.39
CA ALA A 408 -3.22 -14.16 -5.90
C ALA A 408 -2.76 -13.22 -4.77
N PHE A 409 -3.55 -13.11 -3.70
CA PHE A 409 -3.21 -12.28 -2.53
C PHE A 409 -1.99 -12.83 -1.77
N LEU A 410 -1.90 -14.16 -1.60
CA LEU A 410 -0.77 -14.82 -0.94
C LEU A 410 0.54 -14.75 -1.75
N VAL A 411 0.49 -14.42 -3.04
CA VAL A 411 1.68 -14.21 -3.88
C VAL A 411 2.26 -12.80 -3.75
N LEU A 412 1.48 -11.82 -3.26
CA LEU A 412 1.90 -10.42 -3.16
C LEU A 412 3.28 -10.19 -2.49
N PRO A 413 3.64 -10.84 -1.36
CA PRO A 413 4.94 -10.65 -0.70
C PRO A 413 6.13 -11.01 -1.57
N VAL A 414 5.93 -11.86 -2.59
CA VAL A 414 7.01 -12.36 -3.43
C VAL A 414 7.31 -11.43 -4.59
N ILE A 415 6.31 -10.67 -5.04
CA ILE A 415 6.40 -9.83 -6.24
C ILE A 415 6.55 -8.34 -5.93
N SER A 416 6.33 -7.93 -4.69
CA SER A 416 6.40 -6.53 -4.28
C SER A 416 6.83 -6.41 -2.83
N SER A 417 7.52 -5.30 -2.53
CA SER A 417 7.83 -4.83 -1.19
C SER A 417 7.61 -3.32 -1.14
N GLY A 418 7.69 -2.71 0.05
CA GLY A 418 7.57 -1.27 0.16
C GLY A 418 7.61 -0.74 1.59
N PRO A 419 7.75 0.58 1.75
CA PRO A 419 8.00 1.22 3.04
C PRO A 419 6.85 1.08 4.06
N LEU A 420 5.65 0.71 3.62
CA LEU A 420 4.48 0.48 4.48
C LEU A 420 4.07 -0.99 4.58
N TRP A 421 4.81 -1.89 3.94
CA TRP A 421 4.44 -3.28 3.77
C TRP A 421 4.15 -3.96 5.13
N ASN A 422 5.10 -3.87 6.07
CA ASN A 422 4.97 -4.47 7.40
C ASN A 422 3.77 -3.96 8.21
N SER A 423 3.36 -2.72 7.97
CA SER A 423 2.26 -2.09 8.70
C SER A 423 0.88 -2.26 8.05
N THR A 424 0.84 -2.65 6.78
CA THR A 424 -0.38 -2.57 5.96
C THR A 424 -0.73 -3.90 5.29
N LEU A 425 0.27 -4.62 4.78
CA LEU A 425 0.06 -5.85 4.03
C LEU A 425 0.42 -7.09 4.85
N ASP A 426 1.43 -7.03 5.74
CA ASP A 426 1.76 -8.17 6.59
C ASP A 426 0.60 -8.62 7.50
N PRO A 427 -0.12 -7.73 8.21
CA PRO A 427 -1.24 -8.17 9.05
C PRO A 427 -2.33 -8.94 8.29
N PRO A 428 -2.91 -8.44 7.17
CA PRO A 428 -3.92 -9.18 6.43
C PRO A 428 -3.36 -10.43 5.72
N ILE A 429 -2.08 -10.44 5.34
CA ILE A 429 -1.44 -11.64 4.75
C ILE A 429 -1.30 -12.73 5.81
N ASN A 430 -0.79 -12.40 6.99
CA ASN A 430 -0.68 -13.33 8.12
C ASN A 430 -2.06 -13.83 8.61
N ALA A 431 -3.10 -12.98 8.55
CA ALA A 431 -4.47 -13.41 8.79
C ALA A 431 -4.95 -14.42 7.72
N CYS A 432 -4.65 -14.15 6.45
CA CYS A 432 -4.97 -15.07 5.37
C CYS A 432 -4.25 -16.42 5.47
N GLU A 433 -2.97 -16.45 5.84
CA GLU A 433 -2.24 -17.71 6.01
C GLU A 433 -2.86 -18.59 7.09
N ARG A 434 -3.36 -17.99 8.19
CA ARG A 434 -4.00 -18.71 9.30
C ARG A 434 -5.45 -19.11 9.01
N HIS A 435 -6.20 -18.26 8.31
CA HIS A 435 -7.67 -18.36 8.24
C HIS A 435 -8.26 -18.44 6.82
N TRP A 436 -7.47 -18.65 5.76
CA TRP A 436 -7.98 -18.76 4.37
C TRP A 436 -9.14 -19.76 4.20
N TRP A 437 -9.12 -20.87 4.94
CA TRP A 437 -10.13 -21.92 4.86
C TRP A 437 -11.52 -21.44 5.31
N THR A 438 -11.60 -20.43 6.19
CA THR A 438 -12.87 -19.85 6.65
C THR A 438 -13.63 -19.15 5.51
N ASN A 439 -12.91 -18.53 4.58
CA ASN A 439 -13.48 -17.91 3.38
C ASN A 439 -14.06 -18.96 2.43
N LEU A 440 -13.38 -20.10 2.26
CA LEU A 440 -13.87 -21.18 1.41
C LEU A 440 -15.13 -21.84 1.99
N LEU A 441 -15.24 -21.90 3.30
CA LEU A 441 -16.44 -22.38 3.99
C LEU A 441 -17.55 -21.33 4.11
N TYR A 442 -17.30 -20.07 3.69
CA TYR A 442 -18.25 -18.95 3.83
C TYR A 442 -18.70 -18.70 5.28
N ILE A 443 -17.79 -18.92 6.24
CA ILE A 443 -18.02 -18.71 7.69
C ILE A 443 -17.12 -17.61 8.28
N ASN A 444 -16.35 -16.92 7.43
CA ASN A 444 -15.43 -15.88 7.89
C ASN A 444 -16.12 -14.78 8.69
N ASN A 445 -17.42 -14.50 8.48
CA ASN A 445 -18.22 -13.52 9.24
C ASN A 445 -18.31 -13.76 10.77
N PHE A 446 -17.85 -14.91 11.28
CA PHE A 446 -17.83 -15.21 12.71
C PHE A 446 -16.49 -14.91 13.38
N TRP A 447 -15.49 -14.42 12.64
CA TRP A 447 -14.19 -14.01 13.19
C TRP A 447 -14.16 -12.52 13.51
N ASP A 448 -13.15 -12.10 14.26
CA ASP A 448 -12.86 -10.68 14.54
C ASP A 448 -12.20 -10.02 13.34
N SER A 449 -12.50 -8.74 13.10
CA SER A 449 -12.09 -7.98 11.89
C SER A 449 -10.59 -8.01 11.59
N GLU A 450 -9.76 -8.21 12.62
CA GLU A 450 -8.30 -8.25 12.52
C GLU A 450 -7.75 -9.60 12.04
N ASP A 451 -8.53 -10.69 12.17
CA ASP A 451 -8.14 -12.04 11.78
C ASP A 451 -8.85 -12.54 10.49
N TYR A 452 -9.61 -11.69 9.80
CA TYR A 452 -10.23 -12.03 8.51
C TYR A 452 -9.18 -12.19 7.41
N CYS A 453 -9.22 -13.32 6.70
CA CYS A 453 -8.64 -13.37 5.37
C CYS A 453 -9.49 -12.54 4.41
N LEU A 454 -8.92 -11.53 3.74
CA LEU A 454 -9.62 -10.67 2.78
C LEU A 454 -10.96 -10.12 3.33
N ILE A 455 -10.87 -9.08 4.16
CA ILE A 455 -12.04 -8.47 4.84
C ILE A 455 -13.22 -8.17 3.91
N HIS A 456 -12.97 -7.78 2.67
CA HIS A 456 -14.02 -7.48 1.68
C HIS A 456 -14.85 -8.70 1.24
N THR A 457 -14.47 -9.93 1.62
CA THR A 457 -15.22 -11.16 1.29
C THR A 457 -16.40 -11.43 2.24
N TRP A 458 -16.61 -10.60 3.26
CA TRP A 458 -17.71 -10.73 4.23
C TRP A 458 -19.09 -10.88 3.56
N TYR A 459 -19.32 -10.13 2.47
CA TYR A 459 -20.62 -10.15 1.80
C TYR A 459 -20.84 -11.43 1.00
N LEU A 460 -19.77 -12.07 0.50
CA LEU A 460 -19.87 -13.38 -0.17
C LEU A 460 -20.33 -14.45 0.83
N ALA A 461 -19.77 -14.42 2.05
CA ALA A 461 -20.22 -15.28 3.13
C ALA A 461 -21.68 -15.05 3.50
N ALA A 462 -22.07 -13.79 3.71
CA ALA A 462 -23.46 -13.42 3.97
C ALA A 462 -24.39 -13.88 2.84
N LEU A 463 -23.97 -13.75 1.57
CA LEU A 463 -24.76 -14.15 0.40
C LEU A 463 -24.94 -15.68 0.29
N MET A 464 -23.99 -16.48 0.79
CA MET A 464 -24.14 -17.93 0.92
C MET A 464 -25.10 -18.27 2.07
N GLN A 465 -24.90 -17.66 3.24
CA GLN A 465 -25.71 -17.88 4.45
C GLN A 465 -27.19 -17.50 4.20
N PHE A 466 -27.45 -16.32 3.64
CA PHE A 466 -28.79 -15.88 3.27
C PHE A 466 -29.44 -16.74 2.20
N HIS A 467 -28.64 -17.39 1.35
CA HIS A 467 -29.20 -18.31 0.35
C HIS A 467 -29.64 -19.62 0.96
N ILE A 468 -28.86 -20.18 1.89
CA ILE A 468 -29.26 -21.35 2.67
C ILE A 468 -30.55 -21.04 3.44
N MET A 469 -30.58 -19.90 4.15
CA MET A 469 -31.79 -19.45 4.86
C MET A 469 -32.96 -19.20 3.91
N GLY A 470 -32.72 -18.59 2.75
CA GLY A 470 -33.73 -18.33 1.74
C GLY A 470 -34.35 -19.60 1.16
N ILE A 471 -33.59 -20.68 0.99
CA ILE A 471 -34.13 -21.97 0.55
C ILE A 471 -35.08 -22.54 1.61
N ILE A 472 -34.69 -22.45 2.90
CA ILE A 472 -35.53 -22.91 4.00
C ILE A 472 -36.86 -22.15 4.02
N ILE A 473 -36.81 -20.82 3.93
CA ILE A 473 -38.00 -19.97 3.87
C ILE A 473 -38.86 -20.33 2.65
N LEU A 474 -38.25 -20.47 1.47
CA LEU A 474 -38.96 -20.84 0.25
C LEU A 474 -39.70 -22.18 0.37
N LEU A 475 -39.06 -23.21 0.93
CA LEU A 475 -39.68 -24.52 1.11
C LEU A 475 -40.80 -24.50 2.15
N LEU A 476 -40.68 -23.67 3.19
CA LEU A 476 -41.75 -23.45 4.17
C LEU A 476 -42.93 -22.67 3.58
N SER A 477 -42.68 -21.72 2.67
CA SER A 477 -43.74 -20.91 2.03
C SER A 477 -44.44 -21.60 0.87
N PHE A 478 -43.83 -22.64 0.28
CA PHE A 478 -44.45 -23.43 -0.78
C PHE A 478 -45.40 -24.52 -0.24
N ARG A 479 -45.20 -24.93 1.01
CA ARG A 479 -46.18 -25.73 1.76
C ARG A 479 -47.42 -24.91 2.08
#